data_AF-A0A6N8U9K6-F1
#
_entry.id   AF-A0A6N8U9K6-F1
#
_cell.length_a   1.000
_cell.length_b   1.000
_cell.length_c   1.000
_cell.angle_alpha   90.00
_cell.angle_beta   90.00
_cell.angle_gamma   90.00
#
_symmetry.space_group_name_H-M   'P 1'
#
loop_
_entity.id
_entity.type
_entity.pdbx_description
1 polymer ?
#
loop_
_entity_poly.entity_id
_entity_poly.type
_entity_poly.pdbx_seq_one_letter_code
_entity_poly.pdbx_strand_id
1 'polypeptide(L)'
;MKKYWLIIGIWFLAVTTQVSCKGSESVSYRIYYDSSTSSTYEIKDDVQQIFDYLTKGLDKDSYATIVMNNLEKFEAIPDVSARWKRQTLIITEGDGEGSTVKGKLKRESVCMENVKPKSFIVELFQ
;
A
#
# COMPACT_ATOMS: atom_id res chain seq x y z
N MET A 1 11.10 -11.20 -48.43
CA MET A 1 11.44 -12.00 -47.24
C MET A 1 12.03 -11.16 -46.10
N LYS A 2 13.06 -10.31 -46.33
CA LYS A 2 13.71 -9.51 -45.26
C LYS A 2 12.83 -8.46 -44.54
N LYS A 3 11.78 -7.92 -45.20
CA LYS A 3 10.90 -6.88 -44.62
C LYS A 3 9.97 -7.38 -43.51
N TYR A 4 9.58 -8.67 -43.53
CA TYR A 4 8.70 -9.26 -42.52
C TYR A 4 9.43 -9.50 -41.18
N TRP A 5 10.74 -9.66 -41.22
CA TRP A 5 11.57 -9.84 -40.02
C TRP A 5 11.57 -8.62 -39.10
N LEU A 6 11.55 -7.41 -39.68
CA LEU A 6 11.45 -6.16 -38.90
C LEU A 6 10.09 -6.05 -38.20
N ILE A 7 9.02 -6.46 -38.86
CA ILE A 7 7.66 -6.39 -38.30
C ILE A 7 7.54 -7.40 -37.13
N ILE A 8 8.07 -8.61 -37.31
CA ILE A 8 8.07 -9.64 -36.24
C ILE A 8 8.90 -9.17 -35.04
N GLY A 9 10.07 -8.55 -35.26
CA GLY A 9 10.91 -8.01 -34.19
C GLY A 9 10.22 -6.89 -33.39
N ILE A 10 9.50 -5.99 -34.07
CA ILE A 10 8.75 -4.91 -33.42
C ILE A 10 7.59 -5.46 -32.59
N TRP A 11 6.87 -6.46 -33.10
CA TRP A 11 5.82 -7.15 -32.35
C TRP A 11 6.37 -7.89 -31.13
N PHE A 12 7.54 -8.53 -31.25
CA PHE A 12 8.18 -9.22 -30.13
C PHE A 12 8.65 -8.25 -29.03
N LEU A 13 9.10 -7.04 -29.39
CA LEU A 13 9.43 -5.99 -28.43
C LEU A 13 8.20 -5.46 -27.69
N ALA A 14 7.05 -5.34 -28.38
CA ALA A 14 5.82 -4.84 -27.77
C ALA A 14 5.21 -5.83 -26.75
N VAL A 15 5.48 -7.14 -26.89
CA VAL A 15 4.98 -8.17 -25.96
C VAL A 15 5.91 -8.36 -24.75
N THR A 16 7.19 -8.02 -24.87
CA THR A 16 8.18 -8.17 -23.80
C THR A 16 8.31 -6.96 -22.88
N THR A 17 7.62 -5.85 -23.17
CA THR A 17 7.49 -4.74 -22.21
C THR A 17 6.61 -5.18 -21.05
N GLN A 18 7.22 -5.83 -20.06
CA GLN A 18 6.59 -6.10 -18.79
C GLN A 18 6.27 -4.77 -18.11
N VAL A 19 4.99 -4.53 -17.87
CA VAL A 19 4.53 -3.45 -17.01
C VAL A 19 4.91 -3.85 -15.59
N SER A 20 6.13 -3.51 -15.18
CA SER A 20 6.53 -3.59 -13.77
C SER A 20 5.78 -2.51 -13.00
N CYS A 21 4.56 -2.81 -12.57
CA CYS A 21 3.97 -2.11 -11.43
C CYS A 21 4.83 -2.48 -10.22
N LYS A 22 5.81 -1.64 -9.87
CA LYS A 22 6.44 -1.69 -8.56
C LYS A 22 5.36 -1.36 -7.53
N GLY A 23 4.64 -2.36 -7.05
CA GLY A 23 3.80 -2.19 -5.88
C GLY A 23 4.70 -1.73 -4.73
N SER A 24 4.33 -0.61 -4.11
CA SER A 24 5.11 -0.11 -2.99
C SER A 24 4.91 -1.07 -1.83
N GLU A 25 5.98 -1.70 -1.36
CA GLU A 25 5.96 -2.64 -0.22
C GLU A 25 5.39 -2.07 1.10
N SER A 26 5.04 -0.78 1.12
CA SER A 26 4.58 -0.06 2.31
C SER A 26 3.63 1.07 1.92
N VAL A 27 2.55 1.25 2.69
CA VAL A 27 1.63 2.39 2.54
C VAL A 27 2.17 3.56 3.35
N SER A 28 2.35 4.72 2.73
CA SER A 28 2.76 5.93 3.46
C SER A 28 1.57 6.49 4.23
N TYR A 29 1.79 7.00 5.43
CA TYR A 29 0.75 7.65 6.22
C TYR A 29 1.18 9.00 6.77
N ARG A 30 0.20 9.84 7.05
CA ARG A 30 0.35 11.09 7.80
C ARG A 30 -0.85 11.28 8.70
N ILE A 31 -0.58 11.49 9.99
CA ILE A 31 -1.59 11.83 10.99
C ILE A 31 -1.39 13.30 11.36
N TYR A 32 -2.46 14.08 11.25
CA TYR A 32 -2.60 15.43 11.77
C TYR A 32 -3.42 15.33 13.05
N TYR A 33 -2.82 15.64 14.19
CA TYR A 33 -3.47 15.59 15.50
C TYR A 33 -4.20 16.90 15.78
N ASP A 34 -5.17 16.85 16.69
CA ASP A 34 -5.84 18.04 17.20
C ASP A 34 -4.88 18.89 18.04
N SER A 35 -5.11 20.20 18.09
CA SER A 35 -4.29 21.14 18.87
C SER A 35 -4.31 20.86 20.38
N SER A 36 -5.36 20.20 20.88
CA SER A 36 -5.52 19.83 22.30
C SER A 36 -5.04 18.42 22.65
N THR A 37 -4.63 17.61 21.66
CA THR A 37 -4.25 16.21 21.88
C THR A 37 -2.93 16.07 22.62
N SER A 38 -2.96 15.39 23.77
CA SER A 38 -1.77 15.08 24.58
C SER A 38 -1.19 13.68 24.32
N SER A 39 -1.99 12.73 23.83
CA SER A 39 -1.59 11.33 23.57
C SER A 39 -1.60 11.02 22.08
N THR A 40 -0.45 11.23 21.41
CA THR A 40 -0.30 10.96 19.97
C THR A 40 -0.05 9.48 19.64
N TYR A 41 0.10 8.61 20.64
CA TYR A 41 0.46 7.21 20.41
C TYR A 41 -0.76 6.33 20.09
N GLU A 42 -1.91 6.62 20.70
CA GLU A 42 -3.13 5.80 20.60
C GLU A 42 -3.65 5.72 19.17
N ILE A 43 -3.86 6.87 18.51
CA ILE A 43 -4.33 6.89 17.11
C ILE A 43 -3.35 6.19 16.17
N LYS A 44 -2.04 6.32 16.41
CA LYS A 44 -1.04 5.63 15.60
C LYS A 44 -1.17 4.11 15.73
N ASP A 45 -1.39 3.60 16.93
CA ASP A 45 -1.56 2.17 17.19
C ASP A 45 -2.86 1.64 16.54
N ASP A 46 -3.97 2.38 16.69
CA ASP A 46 -5.24 2.05 16.07
C ASP A 46 -5.15 2.02 14.54
N VAL A 47 -4.51 3.02 13.93
CA VAL A 47 -4.27 3.07 12.48
C VAL A 47 -3.43 1.88 12.01
N GLN A 48 -2.41 1.48 12.78
CA GLN A 48 -1.58 0.31 12.48
C GLN A 48 -2.40 -0.99 12.60
N GLN A 49 -3.23 -1.13 13.64
CA GLN A 49 -4.07 -2.30 13.85
C GLN A 49 -5.13 -2.47 12.76
N ILE A 50 -5.78 -1.38 12.35
CA ILE A 50 -6.75 -1.38 11.22
C ILE A 50 -6.04 -1.76 9.92
N PHE A 51 -4.83 -1.22 9.68
CA PHE A 51 -4.03 -1.58 8.53
C PHE A 51 -3.67 -3.06 8.51
N ASP A 52 -3.22 -3.61 9.63
CA ASP A 52 -2.87 -5.03 9.74
C ASP A 52 -4.08 -5.94 9.56
N TYR A 53 -5.23 -5.54 10.10
CA TYR A 53 -6.51 -6.23 9.89
C TYR A 53 -6.91 -6.24 8.41
N LEU A 54 -6.92 -5.07 7.76
CA LEU A 54 -7.34 -4.92 6.37
C LEU A 54 -6.44 -5.66 5.40
N THR A 55 -5.14 -5.65 5.67
CA THR A 55 -4.18 -6.24 4.75
C THR A 55 -3.97 -7.73 5.00
N LYS A 56 -4.41 -8.29 6.14
CA LYS A 56 -4.09 -9.66 6.57
C LYS A 56 -4.31 -10.71 5.46
N GLY A 57 -3.27 -11.49 5.18
CA GLY A 57 -3.32 -12.53 4.14
C GLY A 57 -3.25 -12.01 2.70
N LEU A 58 -3.15 -10.69 2.50
CA LEU A 58 -2.99 -10.08 1.17
C LEU A 58 -1.53 -9.86 0.81
N ASP A 59 -1.29 -9.84 -0.50
CA ASP A 59 -0.03 -9.46 -1.10
C ASP A 59 0.24 -7.94 -0.98
N LYS A 60 1.52 -7.57 -0.88
CA LYS A 60 1.96 -6.18 -0.66
C LYS A 60 1.49 -5.23 -1.76
N ASP A 61 1.40 -5.72 -3.00
CA ASP A 61 0.99 -4.91 -4.14
C ASP A 61 -0.48 -4.46 -4.04
N SER A 62 -1.28 -5.15 -3.21
CA SER A 62 -2.70 -4.85 -3.00
C SER A 62 -2.96 -3.87 -1.84
N TYR A 63 -1.98 -3.58 -0.99
CA TYR A 63 -2.20 -2.84 0.25
C TYR A 63 -2.77 -1.44 0.02
N ALA A 64 -2.21 -0.70 -0.95
CA ALA A 64 -2.65 0.65 -1.26
C ALA A 64 -4.12 0.69 -1.70
N THR A 65 -4.52 -0.23 -2.57
CA THR A 65 -5.90 -0.33 -3.08
C THR A 65 -6.88 -0.68 -1.97
N ILE A 66 -6.51 -1.61 -1.09
CA ILE A 66 -7.38 -2.04 0.02
C ILE A 66 -7.57 -0.91 1.03
N VAL A 67 -6.49 -0.23 1.42
CA VAL A 67 -6.58 0.94 2.33
C VAL A 67 -7.43 2.04 1.71
N MET A 68 -7.21 2.36 0.43
CA MET A 68 -7.99 3.37 -0.29
C MET A 68 -9.48 3.05 -0.36
N ASN A 69 -9.84 1.77 -0.51
CA ASN A 69 -11.24 1.33 -0.60
C ASN A 69 -11.92 1.17 0.77
N ASN A 70 -11.17 1.21 1.87
CA ASN A 70 -11.68 0.97 3.22
C ASN A 70 -11.36 2.13 4.17
N LEU A 71 -11.37 3.38 3.66
CA LEU A 71 -11.11 4.57 4.46
C LEU A 71 -12.10 4.71 5.63
N GLU A 72 -13.35 4.30 5.43
CA GLU A 72 -14.41 4.27 6.44
C GLU A 72 -14.02 3.50 7.72
N LYS A 73 -13.12 2.52 7.63
CA LYS A 73 -12.65 1.78 8.82
C LYS A 73 -11.77 2.63 9.71
N PHE A 74 -11.02 3.58 9.14
CA PHE A 74 -10.20 4.52 9.90
C PHE A 74 -11.03 5.65 10.50
N GLU A 75 -12.18 5.97 9.90
CA GLU A 75 -13.15 6.94 10.43
C GLU A 75 -14.02 6.37 11.56
N ALA A 76 -13.87 5.07 11.87
CA ALA A 76 -14.47 4.48 13.07
C ALA A 76 -13.78 4.94 14.36
N ILE A 77 -12.56 5.50 14.26
CA ILE A 77 -11.88 6.13 15.38
C ILE A 77 -12.61 7.45 15.70
N PRO A 78 -12.93 7.73 16.98
CA PRO A 78 -13.61 8.96 17.35
C PRO A 78 -12.86 10.20 16.88
N ASP A 79 -13.60 11.17 16.35
CA ASP A 79 -13.07 12.47 15.91
C ASP A 79 -11.98 12.39 14.82
N VAL A 80 -11.95 11.31 14.05
CA VAL A 80 -10.98 11.08 12.98
C VAL A 80 -11.64 11.09 11.60
N SER A 81 -11.04 11.82 10.67
CA SER A 81 -11.34 11.75 9.23
C SER A 81 -10.17 11.15 8.44
N ALA A 82 -10.49 10.28 7.48
CA ALA A 82 -9.50 9.56 6.69
C ALA A 82 -9.63 9.89 5.20
N ARG A 83 -8.50 10.21 4.56
CA ARG A 83 -8.44 10.57 3.13
C ARG A 83 -7.26 9.92 2.44
N TRP A 84 -7.45 9.51 1.20
CA TRP A 84 -6.37 9.01 0.36
C TRP A 84 -5.88 10.08 -0.62
N LYS A 85 -4.58 10.41 -0.59
CA LYS A 85 -3.99 11.38 -1.51
C LYS A 85 -2.56 11.01 -1.88
N ARG A 86 -2.25 10.94 -3.18
CA ARG A 86 -0.89 10.66 -3.69
C ARG A 86 -0.23 9.44 -3.02
N GLN A 87 -0.94 8.31 -2.98
CA GLN A 87 -0.48 7.06 -2.34
C GLN A 87 -0.16 7.19 -0.83
N THR A 88 -0.77 8.16 -0.17
CA THR A 88 -0.60 8.39 1.27
C THR A 88 -1.97 8.39 1.93
N LEU A 89 -2.08 7.63 3.02
CA LEU A 89 -3.21 7.69 3.95
C LEU A 89 -3.05 8.93 4.82
N ILE A 90 -4.00 9.86 4.70
CA ILE A 90 -4.07 11.08 5.51
C ILE A 90 -5.14 10.87 6.56
N ILE A 91 -4.74 10.90 7.83
CA ILE A 91 -5.61 10.84 9.00
C ILE A 91 -5.60 12.23 9.63
N THR A 92 -6.77 12.78 9.93
CA THR A 92 -6.92 14.06 10.61
C THR A 92 -7.81 13.86 11.82
N GLU A 93 -7.29 14.10 13.01
CA GLU A 93 -8.03 14.14 14.27
C GLU A 93 -8.47 15.59 14.56
N GLY A 94 -9.73 15.80 14.92
CA GLY A 94 -10.26 17.10 15.34
C GLY A 94 -9.97 18.24 14.36
N ASP A 95 -9.32 19.31 14.85
CA ASP A 95 -8.95 20.48 14.05
C ASP A 95 -7.76 20.22 13.10
N GLY A 96 -6.93 19.21 13.37
CA GLY A 96 -5.72 18.90 12.62
C GLY A 96 -4.61 19.97 12.67
N GLU A 97 -4.71 20.95 13.56
CA GLU A 97 -3.75 22.06 13.73
C GLU A 97 -2.64 21.74 14.76
N GLY A 98 -2.71 20.56 15.38
CA GLY A 98 -1.72 20.07 16.32
C GLY A 98 -0.48 19.46 15.67
N SER A 99 0.04 18.41 16.32
CA SER A 99 1.25 17.74 15.86
C SER A 99 1.02 16.98 14.54
N THR A 100 2.08 16.79 13.75
CA THR A 100 2.01 15.97 12.54
C THR A 100 3.00 14.81 12.63
N VAL A 101 2.51 13.58 12.50
CA VAL A 101 3.34 12.37 12.41
C VAL A 101 3.30 11.81 11.00
N LYS A 102 4.45 11.42 10.47
CA LYS A 102 4.59 10.80 9.15
C LYS A 102 5.32 9.48 9.29
N GLY A 103 4.91 8.49 8.50
CA GLY A 103 5.57 7.20 8.51
C GLY A 103 5.14 6.30 7.37
N LYS A 104 5.50 5.03 7.51
CA LYS A 104 5.10 3.97 6.59
C LYS A 104 4.47 2.85 7.40
N LEU A 105 3.26 2.47 7.03
CA LEU A 105 2.59 1.28 7.54
C LEU A 105 3.26 0.06 6.89
N LYS A 106 3.72 -0.84 7.73
CA LYS A 106 4.29 -2.13 7.34
C LYS A 106 3.63 -3.16 8.21
N ARG A 107 3.27 -4.30 7.62
CA ARG A 107 2.88 -5.44 8.45
C ARG A 107 4.10 -5.86 9.27
N GLU A 108 3.91 -6.03 10.57
CA GLU A 108 4.87 -6.77 11.38
C GLU A 108 4.85 -8.22 10.91
N SER A 109 5.81 -8.57 10.06
CA SER A 109 5.97 -9.95 9.61
C SER A 109 6.47 -10.77 10.79
N VAL A 110 5.59 -11.56 11.41
CA VAL A 110 6.03 -12.83 11.99
C VAL A 110 6.74 -13.54 10.85
N CYS A 111 8.05 -13.73 11.00
CA CYS A 111 9.01 -14.08 9.95
C CYS A 111 8.55 -15.23 9.05
N MET A 112 7.77 -14.93 8.01
CA MET A 112 7.62 -15.79 6.85
C MET A 112 8.35 -15.10 5.73
N GLU A 113 9.59 -15.55 5.54
CA GLU A 113 10.43 -15.14 4.44
C GLU A 113 9.66 -15.39 3.14
N ASN A 114 9.54 -14.35 2.31
CA ASN A 114 8.82 -14.43 1.05
C ASN A 114 9.69 -15.27 0.09
N VAL A 115 9.51 -16.59 0.12
CA VAL A 115 10.24 -17.50 -0.75
C VAL A 115 9.73 -17.32 -2.16
N LYS A 116 10.48 -16.55 -2.96
CA LYS A 116 10.34 -16.59 -4.42
C LYS A 116 10.40 -18.06 -4.85
N PRO A 117 9.43 -18.56 -5.64
CA PRO A 117 9.52 -19.91 -6.15
C PRO A 117 10.80 -20.00 -6.99
N LYS A 118 11.74 -20.85 -6.57
CA LYS A 118 13.03 -21.05 -7.26
C LYS A 118 12.89 -21.71 -8.64
N SER A 119 11.68 -21.97 -9.11
CA SER A 119 11.44 -22.87 -10.23
C SER A 119 10.53 -22.26 -11.29
N PHE A 120 11.11 -22.08 -12.48
CA PHE A 120 10.48 -21.60 -13.71
C PHE A 120 9.23 -22.39 -14.13
N ILE A 121 9.11 -23.66 -13.72
CA ILE A 121 8.01 -24.54 -14.13
C ILE A 121 6.70 -24.16 -13.44
N VAL A 122 6.75 -23.60 -12.22
CA VAL A 122 5.53 -23.21 -11.48
C VAL A 122 4.92 -21.93 -12.05
N GLU A 123 5.73 -21.03 -12.62
CA GLU A 123 5.27 -19.80 -13.30
C GLU A 123 4.51 -20.06 -14.61
N LEU A 124 4.70 -21.23 -15.24
CA LEU A 124 4.07 -21.54 -16.53
C LEU A 124 2.64 -22.12 -16.40
N PHE A 125 2.25 -22.55 -15.20
CA PHE A 125 0.99 -23.27 -14.93
C PHE A 125 0.07 -22.57 -13.92
N GLN A 126 0.33 -21.30 -13.63
CA GLN A 126 -0.56 -20.40 -12.88
C GLN A 126 -1.02 -19.27 -13.79
#